data_AF-A0A6J8DLM0-F1
#
_entry.id   AF-A0A6J8DLM0-F1
#
_cell.length_a   1.000
_cell.length_b   1.000
_cell.length_c   1.000
_cell.angle_alpha   90.00
_cell.angle_beta   90.00
_cell.angle_gamma   90.00
#
_symmetry.space_group_name_H-M   'P 1'
#
loop_
_entity.id
_entity.type
_entity.pdbx_description
1 polymer ?
#
loop_
_entity_poly.entity_id
_entity_poly.type
_entity_poly.pdbx_seq_one_letter_code
_entity_poly.pdbx_strand_id
1 'polypeptide(L)'
;MAESETPELPWMTVGTDIFYWNNNNYLIIVDYYSRYFEIAKLENIRASCVITHMKSVFARHGIPSKVRSDSGSQYVSAEFRQFAESWGFTHTVSSPHYQQSNGLAERFVQSVKKMLSKSKQDGKDPYIAMLKYRNTPLENLDSPAQLLMNRRLRTTIPTIKNRLKPKCGNLKNTQRKMKQQKMNQKQYYDKSSKPLPELQPNDTIRFQHNPKGKWDQGTVVRNNNTPNSYVIETPEGQIFKRTENIY
;
A
#
# COMPACT_ATOMS: atom_id res chain seq x y z
N MET A 1 12.19 28.36 23.25
CA MET A 1 11.40 27.38 22.48
C MET A 1 11.88 26.01 22.92
N ALA A 2 11.04 25.20 23.56
CA ALA A 2 11.44 23.82 23.86
C ALA A 2 11.46 23.06 22.52
N GLU A 3 12.65 22.80 21.99
CA GLU A 3 12.83 21.97 20.80
C GLU A 3 12.26 20.60 21.09
N SER A 4 11.19 20.23 20.37
CA SER A 4 10.86 18.82 20.24
C SER A 4 12.04 18.15 19.53
N GLU A 5 12.81 17.35 20.28
CA GLU A 5 13.96 16.60 19.77
C GLU A 5 13.60 15.89 18.46
N THR A 6 14.40 16.12 17.42
CA THR A 6 14.21 15.47 16.13
C THR A 6 14.61 14.01 16.28
N PRO A 7 13.75 13.04 15.93
CA PRO A 7 14.10 11.63 16.05
C PRO A 7 15.34 11.27 15.21
N GLU A 8 16.09 10.26 15.62
CA GLU A 8 17.29 9.82 14.89
C GLU A 8 16.97 9.08 13.58
N LEU A 9 15.86 8.35 13.57
CA LEU A 9 15.47 7.47 12.47
C LEU A 9 14.05 7.77 11.95
N PRO A 10 13.80 7.56 10.64
CA PRO A 10 12.46 7.58 10.08
C PRO A 10 11.52 6.66 10.85
N TRP A 11 10.29 7.12 11.09
CA TRP A 11 9.22 6.35 11.74
C TRP A 11 9.48 5.95 13.20
N MET A 12 10.56 6.43 13.83
CA MET A 12 10.87 6.12 15.23
C MET A 12 9.89 6.78 16.21
N THR A 13 9.53 8.03 15.94
CA THR A 13 8.53 8.78 16.71
C THR A 13 7.42 9.26 15.78
N VAL A 14 6.19 8.90 16.11
CA VAL A 14 5.01 9.37 15.40
C VAL A 14 4.11 10.17 16.33
N GLY A 15 3.43 11.18 15.80
CA GLY A 15 2.33 11.86 16.47
C GLY A 15 1.02 11.44 15.86
N THR A 16 -0.01 11.40 16.68
CA THR A 16 -1.35 11.09 16.25
C THR A 16 -2.35 12.08 16.82
N ASP A 17 -3.39 12.35 16.04
CA ASP A 17 -4.45 13.29 16.39
C ASP A 17 -5.75 12.88 15.68
N ILE A 18 -6.89 13.29 16.21
CA ILE A 18 -8.20 13.10 15.59
C ILE A 18 -8.76 14.46 15.20
N PHE A 19 -9.23 14.57 13.96
CA PHE A 19 -9.85 15.80 13.48
C PHE A 19 -11.17 15.55 12.78
N TYR A 20 -12.08 16.50 12.94
CA TYR A 20 -13.35 16.54 12.21
C TYR A 20 -13.22 17.39 10.95
N TRP A 21 -13.71 16.86 9.82
CA TRP A 21 -13.81 17.58 8.55
C TRP A 21 -14.97 17.05 7.72
N ASN A 22 -15.79 17.94 7.16
CA ASN A 22 -16.88 17.60 6.24
C ASN A 22 -17.77 16.44 6.72
N ASN A 23 -18.31 16.56 7.93
CA ASN A 23 -19.21 15.58 8.57
C ASN A 23 -18.60 14.21 8.86
N ASN A 24 -17.27 14.11 8.94
CA ASN A 24 -16.58 12.86 9.21
C ASN A 24 -15.41 13.10 10.15
N ASN A 25 -15.13 12.09 11.00
CA ASN A 25 -13.94 12.06 11.83
C ASN A 25 -12.79 11.38 11.07
N TYR A 26 -11.57 11.84 11.31
CA TYR A 26 -10.37 11.30 10.71
C TYR A 26 -9.29 11.14 11.77
N LEU A 27 -8.55 10.05 11.67
CA LEU A 27 -7.28 9.85 12.35
C LEU A 27 -6.17 10.37 11.45
N ILE A 28 -5.21 11.09 12.01
CA ILE A 28 -3.92 11.37 11.38
C ILE A 28 -2.80 10.74 12.18
N ILE A 29 -1.82 10.18 11.48
CA ILE A 29 -0.53 9.76 12.05
C ILE A 29 0.57 10.44 11.24
N VAL A 30 1.48 11.13 11.92
CA VAL A 30 2.56 11.92 11.32
C VAL A 30 3.90 11.44 11.86
N ASP A 31 4.81 11.08 10.97
CA ASP A 31 6.20 10.81 11.31
C ASP A 31 6.95 12.12 11.60
N TYR A 32 7.60 12.19 12.76
CA TYR A 32 8.34 13.38 13.18
C TYR A 32 9.61 13.59 12.35
N TYR A 33 10.22 12.51 11.84
CA TYR A 33 11.45 12.59 11.05
C TYR A 33 11.17 13.02 9.61
N SER A 34 10.41 12.21 8.86
CA SER A 34 10.19 12.43 7.42
C SER A 34 9.10 13.44 7.10
N ARG A 35 8.30 13.84 8.11
CA ARG A 35 7.05 14.61 7.92
C ARG A 35 6.03 13.90 7.03
N TYR A 36 6.19 12.59 6.84
CA TYR A 36 5.22 11.76 6.14
C TYR A 36 3.99 11.55 7.03
N PHE A 37 2.80 11.65 6.44
CA PHE A 37 1.56 11.40 7.16
C PHE A 37 0.66 10.37 6.46
N GLU A 38 -0.14 9.71 7.30
CA GLU A 38 -1.24 8.84 6.93
C GLU A 38 -2.52 9.41 7.53
N ILE A 39 -3.61 9.32 6.78
CA ILE A 39 -4.95 9.62 7.30
C ILE A 39 -5.86 8.42 7.13
N ALA A 40 -6.79 8.25 8.06
CA ALA A 40 -7.84 7.26 7.96
C ALA A 40 -9.17 7.90 8.35
N LYS A 41 -10.20 7.68 7.53
CA LYS A 41 -11.57 8.06 7.89
C LYS A 41 -12.05 7.12 9.00
N LEU A 42 -12.56 7.67 10.09
CA LEU A 42 -13.08 6.93 11.22
C LEU A 42 -14.60 6.82 11.15
N GLU A 43 -15.11 5.63 11.43
CA GLU A 43 -16.55 5.39 11.61
C GLU A 43 -17.06 5.99 12.92
N ASN A 44 -16.23 5.93 13.96
CA ASN A 44 -16.48 6.54 15.27
C ASN A 44 -15.14 6.83 15.96
N ILE A 45 -15.17 7.59 17.06
CA ILE A 45 -13.97 8.02 17.80
C ILE A 45 -13.61 7.11 18.97
N ARG A 46 -14.18 5.88 19.05
CA ARG A 46 -13.85 4.94 20.13
C ARG A 46 -12.41 4.45 19.99
N ALA A 47 -11.81 4.11 21.13
CA ALA A 47 -10.44 3.59 21.19
C ALA A 47 -10.23 2.38 20.25
N SER A 48 -11.13 1.40 20.26
CA SER A 48 -11.08 0.23 19.37
C SER A 48 -11.00 0.56 17.88
N CYS A 49 -11.78 1.55 17.41
CA CYS A 49 -11.76 2.00 16.01
C CYS A 49 -10.42 2.66 15.67
N VAL A 50 -9.95 3.56 16.54
CA VAL A 50 -8.66 4.25 16.40
C VAL A 50 -7.51 3.23 16.36
N ILE A 51 -7.47 2.31 17.33
CA ILE A 51 -6.45 1.26 17.43
C ILE A 51 -6.45 0.39 16.17
N THR A 52 -7.60 0.02 15.62
CA THR A 52 -7.68 -0.78 14.40
C THR A 52 -7.02 -0.07 13.21
N HIS A 53 -7.28 1.22 13.04
CA HIS A 53 -6.62 2.00 12.00
C HIS A 53 -5.12 2.18 12.28
N MET A 54 -4.72 2.44 13.53
CA MET A 54 -3.31 2.54 13.90
C MET A 54 -2.56 1.24 13.60
N LYS A 55 -3.12 0.07 13.95
CA LYS A 55 -2.56 -1.25 13.61
C LYS A 55 -2.36 -1.41 12.11
N SER A 56 -3.32 -0.99 11.29
CA SER A 56 -3.20 -1.01 9.83
C SER A 56 -2.06 -0.10 9.33
N VAL A 57 -1.86 1.08 9.94
CA VAL A 57 -0.71 1.95 9.60
C VAL A 57 0.61 1.33 10.04
N PHE A 58 0.68 0.79 11.26
CA PHE A 58 1.89 0.17 11.80
C PHE A 58 2.29 -1.10 11.05
N ALA A 59 1.31 -1.89 10.56
CA ALA A 59 1.60 -3.03 9.69
C ALA A 59 2.24 -2.64 8.35
N ARG A 60 2.00 -1.40 7.86
CA ARG A 60 2.56 -0.91 6.59
C ARG A 60 3.96 -0.34 6.73
N HIS A 61 4.24 0.35 7.84
CA HIS A 61 5.49 1.12 8.02
C HIS A 61 6.41 0.54 9.10
N GLY A 62 5.91 -0.36 9.95
CA GLY A 62 6.57 -0.82 11.16
C GLY A 62 5.93 -0.23 12.42
N ILE A 63 6.24 -0.83 13.56
CA ILE A 63 5.81 -0.30 14.87
C ILE A 63 6.79 0.79 15.29
N PRO A 64 6.33 2.03 15.57
CA PRO A 64 7.21 3.10 16.03
C PRO A 64 7.67 2.84 17.47
N SER A 65 8.83 3.38 17.87
CA SER A 65 9.31 3.29 19.25
C SER A 65 8.50 4.17 20.20
N LYS A 66 8.05 5.35 19.72
CA LYS A 66 7.28 6.31 20.51
C LYS A 66 6.07 6.83 19.72
N VAL A 67 4.90 6.84 20.37
CA VAL A 67 3.67 7.43 19.87
C VAL A 67 3.30 8.61 20.76
N ARG A 68 3.09 9.78 20.17
CA ARG A 68 2.62 10.98 20.85
C ARG A 68 1.17 11.25 20.49
N SER A 69 0.33 11.58 21.46
CA SER A 69 -1.07 11.97 21.22
C SER A 69 -1.49 13.10 22.15
N ASP A 70 -2.67 13.67 21.90
CA ASP A 70 -3.37 14.49 22.88
C ASP A 70 -3.93 13.66 24.05
N SER A 71 -4.53 14.34 25.02
CA SER A 71 -5.20 13.72 26.17
C SER A 71 -6.63 13.26 25.86
N GLY A 72 -6.94 12.98 24.60
CA GLY A 72 -8.25 12.49 24.19
C GLY A 72 -8.60 11.16 24.86
N SER A 73 -9.87 10.98 25.24
CA SER A 73 -10.38 9.81 25.98
C SER A 73 -9.99 8.46 25.35
N GLN A 74 -9.92 8.41 24.02
CA GLN A 74 -9.53 7.24 23.26
C GLN A 74 -8.07 6.82 23.50
N TYR A 75 -7.17 7.78 23.73
CA TYR A 75 -5.74 7.55 23.90
C TYR A 75 -5.37 7.25 25.36
N VAL A 76 -6.14 7.79 26.33
CA VAL A 76 -5.93 7.51 27.76
C VAL A 76 -6.69 6.26 28.25
N SER A 77 -7.40 5.58 27.36
CA SER A 77 -8.16 4.37 27.69
C SER A 77 -7.27 3.19 28.08
N ALA A 78 -7.79 2.29 28.91
CA ALA A 78 -7.10 1.04 29.26
C ALA A 78 -6.81 0.18 28.02
N GLU A 79 -7.72 0.19 27.05
CA GLU A 79 -7.56 -0.50 25.76
C GLU A 79 -6.34 0.01 24.99
N PHE A 80 -6.13 1.33 24.94
CA PHE A 80 -4.98 1.93 24.27
C PHE A 80 -3.67 1.65 25.00
N ARG A 81 -3.69 1.64 26.34
CA ARG A 81 -2.53 1.26 27.15
C ARG A 81 -2.11 -0.19 26.87
N GLN A 82 -3.07 -1.12 26.86
CA GLN A 82 -2.81 -2.51 26.51
C GLN A 82 -2.30 -2.67 25.08
N PHE A 83 -2.81 -1.86 24.14
CA PHE A 83 -2.30 -1.81 22.78
C PHE A 83 -0.82 -1.37 22.73
N ALA A 84 -0.45 -0.31 23.46
CA ALA A 84 0.94 0.15 23.55
C ALA A 84 1.88 -0.91 24.12
N GLU A 85 1.47 -1.56 25.21
CA GLU A 85 2.23 -2.62 25.86
C GLU A 85 2.39 -3.85 24.95
N SER A 86 1.29 -4.32 24.34
CA SER A 86 1.32 -5.53 23.49
C SER A 86 2.08 -5.34 22.17
N TRP A 87 2.09 -4.12 21.62
CA TRP A 87 2.84 -3.81 20.39
C TRP A 87 4.25 -3.28 20.69
N GLY A 88 4.58 -3.03 21.96
CA GLY A 88 5.94 -2.67 22.40
C GLY A 88 6.36 -1.24 22.06
N PHE A 89 5.44 -0.28 22.08
CA PHE A 89 5.75 1.14 21.87
C PHE A 89 5.48 1.98 23.11
N THR A 90 6.27 3.04 23.30
CA THR A 90 6.04 4.00 24.38
C THR A 90 4.98 5.02 23.97
N HIS A 91 3.86 5.08 24.67
CA HIS A 91 2.86 6.12 24.46
C HIS A 91 3.13 7.33 25.37
N THR A 92 3.14 8.53 24.81
CA THR A 92 3.33 9.79 25.53
C THR A 92 2.16 10.72 25.23
N VAL A 93 1.42 11.08 26.27
CA VAL A 93 0.29 12.01 26.18
C VAL A 93 0.80 13.44 26.41
N SER A 94 0.47 14.36 25.52
CA SER A 94 0.78 15.78 25.74
C SER A 94 -0.07 16.34 26.88
N SER A 95 0.58 16.92 27.88
CA SER A 95 -0.11 17.62 28.97
C SER A 95 -0.81 18.88 28.45
N PRO A 96 -1.95 19.31 29.04
CA PRO A 96 -2.63 20.56 28.69
C PRO A 96 -1.72 21.79 28.73
N HIS A 97 -0.65 21.77 29.54
CA HIS A 97 0.32 22.86 29.66
C HIS A 97 1.55 22.72 28.74
N TYR A 98 1.67 21.59 28.03
CA TYR A 98 2.74 21.27 27.09
C TYR A 98 2.18 20.88 25.70
N GLN A 99 1.24 21.66 25.19
CA GLN A 99 0.66 21.50 23.84
C GLN A 99 1.72 21.43 22.72
N GLN A 100 2.90 22.00 22.97
CA GLN A 100 4.04 21.93 22.05
C GLN A 100 4.50 20.49 21.75
N SER A 101 4.26 19.52 22.64
CA SER A 101 4.78 18.16 22.45
C SER A 101 4.06 17.34 21.38
N ASN A 102 2.80 17.68 21.03
CA ASN A 102 2.06 17.14 19.88
C ASN A 102 1.82 18.16 18.75
N GLY A 103 2.42 19.36 18.85
CA GLY A 103 2.14 20.47 17.94
C GLY A 103 2.46 20.18 16.47
N LEU A 104 3.27 19.16 16.16
CA LEU A 104 3.46 18.72 14.78
C LEU A 104 2.17 18.12 14.21
N ALA A 105 1.53 17.18 14.92
CA ALA A 105 0.31 16.53 14.42
C ALA A 105 -0.79 17.57 14.20
N GLU A 106 -0.97 18.50 15.13
CA GLU A 106 -1.93 19.60 15.03
C GLU A 106 -1.68 20.51 13.81
N ARG A 107 -0.42 20.89 13.55
CA ARG A 107 -0.06 21.66 12.34
C ARG A 107 -0.41 20.89 11.07
N PHE A 108 -0.16 19.59 11.07
CA PHE A 108 -0.48 18.72 9.95
C PHE A 108 -1.99 18.55 9.75
N VAL A 109 -2.79 18.53 10.81
CA VAL A 109 -4.26 18.56 10.71
C VAL A 109 -4.71 19.79 9.91
N GLN A 110 -4.16 20.97 10.17
CA GLN A 110 -4.51 22.18 9.42
C GLN A 110 -4.14 22.07 7.93
N SER A 111 -2.92 21.59 7.63
CA SER A 111 -2.48 21.38 6.24
C SER A 111 -3.34 20.35 5.50
N VAL A 112 -3.69 19.24 6.16
CA VAL A 112 -4.56 18.21 5.60
C VAL A 112 -5.95 18.75 5.35
N LYS A 113 -6.55 19.48 6.31
CA LYS A 113 -7.86 20.11 6.10
C LYS A 113 -7.87 21.05 4.89
N LYS A 114 -6.84 21.89 4.72
CA LYS A 114 -6.69 22.75 3.53
C LYS A 114 -6.60 21.93 2.25
N MET A 115 -5.80 20.85 2.26
CA MET A 115 -5.65 19.95 1.11
C MET A 115 -6.96 19.27 0.73
N LEU A 116 -7.70 18.76 1.71
CA LEU A 116 -9.01 18.11 1.51
C LEU A 116 -10.05 19.11 1.00
N SER A 117 -10.14 20.29 1.61
CA SER A 117 -11.05 21.36 1.17
C SER A 117 -10.77 21.80 -0.26
N LYS A 118 -9.49 22.01 -0.62
CA LYS A 118 -9.11 22.36 -2.00
C LYS A 118 -9.45 21.26 -3.00
N SER A 119 -9.20 20.00 -2.64
CA SER A 119 -9.53 18.86 -3.50
C SER A 119 -11.05 18.75 -3.72
N LYS A 120 -11.85 18.96 -2.66
CA LYS A 120 -13.30 19.00 -2.73
C LYS A 120 -13.81 20.15 -3.62
N GLN A 121 -13.26 21.35 -3.47
CA GLN A 121 -13.62 22.53 -4.27
C GLN A 121 -13.30 22.33 -5.76
N ASP A 122 -12.13 21.75 -6.06
CA ASP A 122 -11.68 21.49 -7.43
C ASP A 122 -12.33 20.23 -8.06
N GLY A 123 -13.13 19.47 -7.32
CA GLY A 123 -13.67 18.17 -7.78
C GLY A 123 -12.59 17.10 -8.03
N LYS A 124 -11.44 17.20 -7.37
CA LYS A 124 -10.28 16.31 -7.55
C LYS A 124 -10.19 15.27 -6.44
N ASP A 125 -9.57 14.14 -6.76
CA ASP A 125 -9.28 13.10 -5.79
C ASP A 125 -8.22 13.57 -4.77
N PRO A 126 -8.55 13.63 -3.46
CA PRO A 126 -7.61 14.04 -2.41
C PRO A 126 -6.40 13.11 -2.27
N TYR A 127 -6.50 11.83 -2.63
CA TYR A 127 -5.38 10.89 -2.56
C TYR A 127 -4.28 11.25 -3.58
N ILE A 128 -4.64 11.84 -4.72
CA ILE A 128 -3.67 12.38 -5.68
C ILE A 128 -2.94 13.59 -5.10
N ALA A 129 -3.64 14.46 -4.37
CA ALA A 129 -3.01 15.59 -3.67
C ALA A 129 -2.03 15.12 -2.59
N MET A 130 -2.39 14.09 -1.82
CA MET A 130 -1.51 13.48 -0.83
C MET A 130 -0.28 12.83 -1.47
N LEU A 131 -0.46 12.12 -2.59
CA LEU A 131 0.64 11.53 -3.33
C LEU A 131 1.61 12.60 -3.85
N LYS A 132 1.09 13.75 -4.31
CA LYS A 132 1.93 14.90 -4.69
C LYS A 132 2.69 15.43 -3.50
N TYR A 133 2.03 15.70 -2.38
CA TYR A 133 2.68 16.15 -1.14
C TYR A 133 3.84 15.24 -0.74
N ARG A 134 3.61 13.91 -0.73
CA ARG A 134 4.63 12.91 -0.39
C ARG A 134 5.88 12.97 -1.28
N ASN A 135 5.77 13.51 -2.50
CA ASN A 135 6.89 13.66 -3.44
C ASN A 135 7.43 15.08 -3.56
N THR A 136 6.81 16.07 -2.92
CA THR A 136 7.30 17.44 -2.94
C THR A 136 8.44 17.56 -1.92
N PRO A 137 9.65 17.99 -2.34
CA PRO A 137 10.73 18.29 -1.41
C PRO A 137 10.28 19.27 -0.32
N LEU A 138 10.71 19.04 0.91
CA LEU A 138 10.61 20.05 1.96
C LEU A 138 11.71 21.09 1.70
N GLU A 139 11.57 22.32 2.22
CA GLU A 139 12.39 23.48 1.86
C GLU A 139 13.86 23.17 1.53
N ASN A 140 14.60 22.58 2.48
CA ASN A 140 16.01 22.19 2.33
C ASN A 140 16.26 20.69 2.52
N LEU A 141 15.22 19.85 2.40
CA LEU A 141 15.31 18.40 2.61
C LEU A 141 14.68 17.64 1.44
N ASP A 142 14.93 16.33 1.40
CA ASP A 142 14.21 15.47 0.48
C ASP A 142 12.70 15.47 0.77
N SER A 143 11.92 14.97 -0.19
CA SER A 143 10.48 14.78 0.00
C SER A 143 10.16 13.76 1.11
N PRO A 144 8.97 13.82 1.74
CA PRO A 144 8.60 12.88 2.79
C PRO A 144 8.75 11.40 2.39
N ALA A 145 8.40 11.04 1.14
CA ALA A 145 8.57 9.67 0.65
C ALA A 145 10.05 9.28 0.50
N GLN A 146 10.91 10.21 0.11
CA GLN A 146 12.35 9.93 0.02
C GLN A 146 12.98 9.81 1.42
N LEU A 147 12.57 10.63 2.39
CA LEU A 147 13.07 10.54 3.76
C LEU A 147 12.62 9.24 4.45
N LEU A 148 11.37 8.81 4.24
CA LEU A 148 10.84 7.59 4.84
C LEU A 148 11.23 6.30 4.11
N MET A 149 11.13 6.30 2.78
CA MET A 149 11.23 5.08 1.96
C MET A 149 12.49 5.05 1.08
N ASN A 150 13.36 6.06 1.17
CA ASN A 150 14.55 6.21 0.34
C ASN A 150 14.28 6.21 -1.17
N ARG A 151 13.06 6.51 -1.61
CA ARG A 151 12.67 6.53 -3.03
C ARG A 151 11.57 7.55 -3.31
N ARG A 152 11.47 7.95 -4.58
CA ARG A 152 10.32 8.71 -5.07
C ARG A 152 9.17 7.76 -5.41
N LEU A 153 7.93 8.20 -5.21
CA LEU A 153 6.74 7.46 -5.61
C LEU A 153 6.34 7.88 -7.03
N ARG A 154 5.87 6.94 -7.84
CA ARG A 154 5.36 7.25 -9.16
C ARG A 154 4.06 8.04 -9.03
N THR A 155 3.97 9.17 -9.73
CA THR A 155 2.77 10.00 -9.77
C THR A 155 2.12 9.90 -11.16
N THR A 156 1.05 10.66 -11.40
CA THR A 156 0.43 10.79 -12.73
C THR A 156 1.31 11.59 -13.71
N ILE A 157 2.33 12.30 -13.22
CA ILE A 157 3.24 13.07 -14.05
C ILE A 157 4.31 12.14 -14.64
N PRO A 158 4.53 12.15 -15.98
CA PRO A 158 5.59 11.38 -16.61
C PRO A 158 6.94 11.63 -15.95
N THR A 159 7.56 10.56 -15.47
CA THR A 159 8.83 10.63 -14.73
C THR A 159 9.82 9.62 -15.30
N ILE A 160 11.06 10.05 -15.54
CA ILE A 160 12.12 9.16 -16.01
C ILE A 160 12.40 8.04 -15.00
N LYS A 161 12.56 6.81 -15.49
CA LYS A 161 12.81 5.61 -14.64
C LYS A 161 13.98 5.81 -13.68
N ASN A 162 15.01 6.57 -14.07
CA ASN A 162 16.17 6.81 -13.22
C ASN A 162 15.84 7.58 -11.94
N ARG A 163 14.86 8.50 -11.95
CA ARG A 163 14.42 9.27 -10.76
C ARG A 163 13.62 8.44 -9.75
N LEU A 164 13.10 7.30 -10.18
CA LEU A 164 12.34 6.36 -9.34
C LEU A 164 13.24 5.33 -8.65
N LYS A 165 14.55 5.29 -8.99
CA LYS A 165 15.48 4.40 -8.30
C LYS A 165 15.62 4.85 -6.84
N PRO A 166 15.56 3.93 -5.87
CA PRO A 166 15.90 4.24 -4.49
C PRO A 166 17.33 4.77 -4.37
N LYS A 167 17.57 5.62 -3.36
CA LYS A 167 18.90 6.16 -3.03
C LYS A 167 19.85 5.07 -2.57
N CYS A 168 19.35 4.12 -1.78
CA CYS A 168 20.14 3.02 -1.22
C CYS A 168 19.79 1.67 -1.87
N GLY A 169 20.80 0.80 -1.99
CA GLY A 169 20.65 -0.59 -2.41
C GLY A 169 21.12 -0.91 -3.84
N ASN A 170 21.58 -2.14 -4.05
CA ASN A 170 22.09 -2.61 -5.35
C ASN A 170 20.98 -3.29 -6.19
N LEU A 171 20.15 -2.47 -6.84
CA LEU A 171 19.04 -2.92 -7.68
C LEU A 171 19.47 -3.92 -8.75
N LYS A 172 20.64 -3.71 -9.37
CA LYS A 172 21.14 -4.59 -10.45
C LYS A 172 21.43 -5.99 -9.91
N ASN A 173 22.09 -6.09 -8.75
CA ASN A 173 22.38 -7.38 -8.14
C ASN A 173 21.08 -8.11 -7.73
N THR A 174 20.15 -7.41 -7.08
CA THR A 174 18.85 -7.97 -6.70
C THR A 174 18.08 -8.46 -7.93
N GLN A 175 18.06 -7.69 -9.02
CA GLN A 175 17.43 -8.11 -10.28
C GLN A 175 18.09 -9.34 -10.89
N ARG A 176 19.41 -9.46 -10.84
CA ARG A 176 20.14 -10.65 -11.31
C ARG A 176 19.73 -11.88 -10.49
N LYS A 177 19.75 -11.79 -9.16
CA LYS A 177 19.33 -12.88 -8.26
C LYS A 177 17.87 -13.29 -8.51
N MET A 178 16.95 -12.34 -8.65
CA MET A 178 15.55 -12.63 -8.96
C MET A 178 15.38 -13.31 -10.32
N LYS A 179 16.12 -12.89 -11.35
CA LYS A 179 16.11 -13.54 -12.67
C LYS A 179 16.60 -14.98 -12.57
N GLN A 180 17.68 -15.21 -11.83
CA GLN A 180 18.23 -16.55 -11.64
C GLN A 180 17.27 -17.46 -10.86
N GLN A 181 16.62 -16.97 -9.81
CA GLN A 181 15.58 -17.72 -9.11
C GLN A 181 14.42 -18.13 -10.04
N LYS A 182 13.95 -17.22 -10.91
CA LYS A 182 12.93 -17.53 -11.91
C LYS A 182 13.39 -18.58 -12.92
N MET A 183 14.64 -18.49 -13.39
CA MET A 183 15.21 -19.48 -14.31
C MET A 183 15.31 -20.86 -13.65
N ASN A 184 15.78 -20.92 -12.40
CA ASN A 184 15.86 -22.17 -11.66
C ASN A 184 14.46 -22.77 -11.46
N GLN A 185 13.48 -21.95 -11.05
CA GLN A 185 12.11 -22.41 -10.87
C GLN A 185 11.50 -22.95 -12.18
N LYS A 186 11.75 -22.28 -13.30
CA LYS A 186 11.37 -22.77 -14.63
C LYS A 186 12.05 -24.11 -14.94
N GLN A 187 13.36 -24.24 -14.73
CA GLN A 187 14.08 -25.49 -14.97
C GLN A 187 13.55 -26.65 -14.12
N TYR A 188 13.22 -26.40 -12.85
CA TYR A 188 12.62 -27.42 -11.98
C TYR A 188 11.24 -27.84 -12.48
N TYR A 189 10.39 -26.88 -12.89
CA TYR A 189 9.09 -27.17 -13.47
C TYR A 189 9.22 -27.98 -14.78
N ASP A 190 10.09 -27.54 -15.69
CA ASP A 190 10.32 -28.15 -17.00
C ASP A 190 10.86 -29.59 -16.89
N LYS A 191 11.62 -29.94 -15.82
CA LYS A 191 12.07 -31.32 -15.56
C LYS A 191 10.91 -32.29 -15.30
N SER A 192 9.86 -31.82 -14.64
CA SER A 192 8.68 -32.63 -14.29
C SER A 192 7.52 -32.47 -15.27
N SER A 193 7.54 -31.44 -16.12
CA SER A 193 6.46 -31.13 -17.05
C SER A 193 6.75 -31.76 -18.41
N LYS A 194 5.80 -32.53 -18.93
CA LYS A 194 5.79 -32.89 -20.36
C LYS A 194 5.18 -31.71 -21.13
N PRO A 195 5.78 -31.26 -22.24
CA PRO A 195 5.13 -30.29 -23.10
C PRO A 195 3.83 -30.90 -23.64
N LEU A 196 2.72 -30.17 -23.49
CA LEU A 196 1.46 -30.52 -24.14
C LEU A 196 1.64 -30.34 -25.66
N PRO A 197 1.10 -31.25 -26.50
CA PRO A 197 1.08 -31.05 -27.95
C PRO A 197 0.41 -29.72 -28.29
N GLU A 198 0.96 -28.97 -29.24
CA GLU A 198 0.30 -27.77 -29.77
C GLU A 198 -0.93 -28.20 -30.57
N LEU A 199 -2.10 -27.75 -30.12
CA LEU A 199 -3.36 -27.98 -30.83
C LEU A 199 -3.42 -27.08 -32.07
N GLN A 200 -3.87 -27.65 -33.18
CA GLN A 200 -4.05 -26.94 -34.44
C GLN A 200 -5.48 -26.41 -34.56
N PRO A 201 -5.69 -25.33 -35.33
CA PRO A 201 -7.03 -24.95 -35.75
C PRO A 201 -7.75 -26.13 -36.42
N ASN A 202 -8.99 -26.37 -36.01
CA ASN A 202 -9.87 -27.50 -36.34
C ASN A 202 -9.66 -28.80 -35.58
N ASP A 203 -8.73 -28.86 -34.61
CA ASP A 203 -8.66 -30.02 -33.71
C ASP A 203 -9.91 -30.12 -32.84
N THR A 204 -10.50 -31.31 -32.79
CA THR A 204 -11.61 -31.62 -31.88
C THR A 204 -11.03 -32.00 -30.53
N ILE A 205 -11.40 -31.24 -29.50
CA ILE A 205 -10.88 -31.39 -28.15
C ILE A 205 -12.03 -31.51 -27.14
N ARG A 206 -11.72 -32.05 -25.97
CA ARG A 206 -12.59 -31.99 -24.81
C ARG A 206 -12.07 -30.97 -23.82
N PHE A 207 -12.95 -30.14 -23.27
CA PHE A 207 -12.59 -29.15 -22.26
C PHE A 207 -13.60 -29.17 -21.11
N GLN A 208 -13.15 -28.80 -19.92
CA GLN A 208 -14.05 -28.64 -18.77
C GLN A 208 -14.40 -27.18 -18.53
N HIS A 209 -15.67 -26.92 -18.23
CA HIS A 209 -16.11 -25.59 -17.80
C HIS A 209 -15.51 -25.19 -16.44
N ASN A 210 -15.46 -26.16 -15.52
CA ASN A 210 -14.91 -26.05 -14.16
C ASN A 210 -14.00 -27.26 -13.86
N PRO A 211 -12.97 -27.15 -12.99
CA PRO A 211 -12.01 -28.23 -12.71
C PRO A 211 -12.60 -29.55 -12.15
N LYS A 212 -13.87 -29.54 -11.73
CA LYS A 212 -14.64 -30.72 -11.29
C LYS A 212 -15.93 -30.92 -12.10
N GLY A 213 -16.04 -30.23 -13.23
CA GLY A 213 -17.21 -30.24 -14.10
C GLY A 213 -17.21 -31.41 -15.08
N LYS A 214 -18.27 -31.47 -15.89
CA LYS A 214 -18.33 -32.40 -17.03
C LYS A 214 -17.37 -31.93 -18.12
N TRP A 215 -16.88 -32.90 -18.88
CA TRP A 215 -16.09 -32.66 -20.09
C TRP A 215 -17.04 -32.44 -21.25
N ASP A 216 -16.93 -31.28 -21.88
CA ASP A 216 -17.70 -30.92 -23.07
C ASP A 216 -16.77 -30.92 -24.29
N GLN A 217 -17.33 -31.19 -25.46
CA GLN A 217 -16.57 -31.26 -26.71
C GLN A 217 -16.58 -29.87 -27.38
N GLY A 218 -15.46 -29.50 -28.00
CA GLY A 218 -15.36 -28.29 -28.80
C GLY A 218 -14.24 -28.37 -29.81
N THR A 219 -14.22 -27.42 -30.74
CA THR A 219 -13.24 -27.35 -31.83
C THR A 219 -12.34 -26.13 -31.62
N VAL A 220 -11.03 -26.30 -31.80
CA VAL A 220 -10.09 -25.19 -31.72
C VAL A 220 -10.27 -24.28 -32.94
N VAL A 221 -10.69 -23.03 -32.72
CA VAL A 221 -10.86 -22.06 -33.80
C VAL A 221 -9.53 -21.40 -34.15
N ARG A 222 -8.76 -21.01 -33.14
CA ARG A 222 -7.46 -20.34 -33.31
C ARG A 222 -6.61 -20.35 -32.05
N ASN A 223 -5.31 -20.26 -32.27
CA ASN A 223 -4.32 -20.05 -31.21
C ASN A 223 -4.36 -18.57 -30.78
N ASN A 224 -4.22 -18.32 -29.48
CA ASN A 224 -4.22 -16.97 -28.93
C ASN A 224 -2.78 -16.44 -28.78
N ASN A 225 -2.63 -15.11 -28.61
CA ASN A 225 -1.32 -14.47 -28.41
C ASN A 225 -0.66 -14.77 -27.04
N THR A 226 -1.26 -15.65 -26.24
CA THR A 226 -0.77 -16.07 -24.92
C THR A 226 -0.43 -17.57 -24.95
N PRO A 227 0.71 -18.00 -24.39
CA PRO A 227 1.14 -19.40 -24.42
C PRO A 227 0.07 -20.35 -23.88
N ASN A 228 -0.10 -21.50 -24.54
CA ASN A 228 -1.07 -22.56 -24.20
C ASN A 228 -2.52 -22.09 -24.10
N SER A 229 -2.88 -20.96 -24.72
CA SER A 229 -4.27 -20.47 -24.73
C SER A 229 -4.92 -20.68 -26.09
N TYR A 230 -6.06 -21.37 -26.08
CA TYR A 230 -6.84 -21.70 -27.28
C TYR A 230 -8.24 -21.10 -27.19
N VAL A 231 -8.76 -20.70 -28.35
CA VAL A 231 -10.16 -20.32 -28.53
C VAL A 231 -10.92 -21.55 -29.04
N ILE A 232 -11.91 -21.98 -28.28
CA ILE A 232 -12.66 -23.22 -28.50
C ILE A 232 -14.12 -22.85 -28.82
N GLU A 233 -14.71 -23.48 -29.82
CA GLU A 233 -16.12 -23.34 -30.18
C GLU A 233 -16.87 -24.65 -29.87
N THR A 234 -18.01 -24.57 -29.16
CA THR A 234 -18.86 -25.74 -28.91
C THR A 234 -19.76 -26.06 -30.11
N PRO A 235 -20.31 -27.27 -30.21
CA PRO A 235 -21.31 -27.60 -31.22
C PRO A 235 -22.55 -26.69 -31.20
N GLU A 236 -22.87 -26.06 -30.06
CA GLU A 236 -23.94 -25.06 -29.96
C GLU A 236 -23.53 -23.63 -30.37
N GLY A 237 -22.30 -23.43 -30.86
CA GLY A 237 -21.77 -22.14 -31.33
C GLY A 237 -21.25 -21.21 -30.23
N GLN A 238 -20.99 -21.72 -29.02
CA GLN A 238 -20.43 -20.91 -27.93
C GLN A 238 -18.91 -20.88 -27.98
N ILE A 239 -18.32 -19.68 -27.84
CA ILE A 239 -16.88 -19.48 -27.92
C ILE A 239 -16.27 -19.28 -26.53
N PHE A 240 -15.28 -20.10 -26.18
CA PHE A 240 -14.56 -20.07 -24.92
C PHE A 240 -13.06 -19.86 -25.11
N LYS A 241 -12.42 -19.16 -24.16
CA LYS A 241 -10.96 -19.05 -24.07
C LYS A 241 -10.46 -19.95 -22.95
N ARG A 242 -9.55 -20.88 -23.23
CA ARG A 242 -9.01 -21.84 -22.24
C ARG A 242 -7.50 -21.94 -22.31
N THR A 243 -6.87 -22.22 -21.17
CA THR A 243 -5.41 -22.34 -21.00
C THR A 243 -4.97 -23.69 -20.42
N GLU A 244 -5.86 -24.40 -19.73
CA GLU A 244 -5.63 -25.67 -19.03
C GLU A 244 -6.91 -26.54 -19.10
N ASN A 245 -6.81 -27.84 -18.81
CA ASN A 245 -7.90 -28.83 -18.88
C ASN A 245 -8.50 -29.03 -20.28
N ILE A 246 -7.62 -29.23 -21.26
CA ILE A 246 -7.97 -29.58 -22.64
C ILE A 246 -7.31 -30.95 -22.93
N TYR A 247 -8.08 -31.89 -23.49
CA TYR A 247 -7.62 -33.24 -23.84
C TYR A 247 -8.11 -33.66 -25.22
#